data_AF-A0A257E132-F1
#
_entry.id   AF-A0A257E132-F1
#
_cell.length_a   1.000
_cell.length_b   1.000
_cell.length_c   1.000
_cell.angle_alpha   90.00
_cell.angle_beta   90.00
_cell.angle_gamma   90.00
#
_symmetry.space_group_name_H-M   'P 1'
#
loop_
_entity.id
_entity.type
_entity.pdbx_description
1 polymer ?
#
loop_
_entity_poly.entity_id
_entity_poly.type
_entity_poly.pdbx_seq_one_letter_code
_entity_poly.pdbx_strand_id
1 'polypeptide(L)'
;MSTTHNLFDEEEREEFIEGLKEWPNTDWGTDEARHSVSPFISFYFPPGPDNHQEAALLMVDIHEAFEQLLGKPYTIGTHPISERPHPYGSSRLPDLREQAKKASRSEDFVFKFTDEKNHASSPTTAGYFWRTWFIRYEGRRTEYSYILFYYRWQWWLENREAWRRFVLKTIDLLKAHQVYSGFAMANPLQFGTRSAITTWERALAPSFYGLDIDFPFGMQSELLNGIRPPTWAFLLADHWREKLDLTREQVRAALAHPRISITELHSGQWIELGEQPELYPVEQGVPELPMLLNKLLKPIRYDDLGLLGFGQWDGDPNERFTDADSRRWMARFDTESDWPTPAARFKRPPEISPAQVSSKVMPLSIVSGMACTQSGLWFVPDQAYSRRAFKQGDILPALASESGDEAVFWQRDLDQTPSSFANSLEPAPRAGRWEMERDRCVDCEVTLNERLPLHQGQVVRWIWAVSGLRARSGEPCPYPGLWVCEYKPRTLQLFDDEPQMPWVGGEKVVWRWLGLVGHYVDEEP
;
A
#
# COMPACT_ATOMS: atom_id res chain seq x y z
N MET A 1 1.60 11.30 -32.82
CA MET A 1 1.66 12.73 -33.13
C MET A 1 3.12 13.09 -33.30
N SER A 2 3.49 13.66 -34.45
CA SER A 2 4.83 14.20 -34.70
C SER A 2 4.84 15.63 -34.18
N THR A 3 5.41 15.87 -33.02
CA THR A 3 5.61 17.22 -32.49
C THR A 3 6.96 17.74 -32.96
N THR A 4 6.99 18.87 -33.64
CA THR A 4 8.23 19.58 -34.03
C THR A 4 8.80 20.43 -32.90
N HIS A 5 8.19 20.36 -31.71
CA HIS A 5 8.49 21.17 -30.54
C HIS A 5 8.64 20.27 -29.31
N ASN A 6 9.41 20.74 -28.33
CA ASN A 6 9.47 20.12 -27.01
C ASN A 6 8.09 20.19 -26.34
N LEU A 7 7.75 19.13 -25.60
CA LEU A 7 6.52 19.04 -24.81
C LEU A 7 6.55 20.02 -23.62
N PHE A 8 7.73 20.26 -23.09
CA PHE A 8 8.02 21.17 -21.97
C PHE A 8 9.47 21.66 -22.08
N ASP A 9 9.78 22.78 -21.45
CA ASP A 9 11.14 23.27 -21.27
C ASP A 9 11.80 22.79 -19.97
N GLU A 10 13.04 23.22 -19.73
CA GLU A 10 13.82 22.80 -18.57
C GLU A 10 13.28 23.36 -17.24
N GLU A 11 12.74 24.59 -17.24
CA GLU A 11 12.15 25.21 -16.06
C GLU A 11 10.86 24.49 -15.67
N GLU A 12 10.00 24.20 -16.65
CA GLU A 12 8.77 23.44 -16.45
C GLU A 12 9.03 22.02 -15.91
N ARG A 13 10.09 21.35 -16.40
CA ARG A 13 10.54 20.06 -15.87
C ARG A 13 11.00 20.16 -14.43
N GLU A 14 11.79 21.18 -14.09
CA GLU A 14 12.31 21.40 -12.73
C GLU A 14 11.17 21.71 -11.74
N GLU A 15 10.22 22.55 -12.13
CA GLU A 15 9.02 22.82 -11.32
C GLU A 15 8.23 21.55 -11.03
N PHE A 16 8.05 20.68 -12.02
CA PHE A 16 7.34 19.42 -11.80
C PHE A 16 8.12 18.49 -10.85
N ILE A 17 9.45 18.44 -10.97
CA ILE A 17 10.31 17.67 -10.05
C ILE A 17 10.16 18.20 -8.61
N GLU A 18 10.23 19.51 -8.40
CA GLU A 18 10.08 20.08 -7.04
C GLU A 18 8.67 19.86 -6.49
N GLY A 19 7.63 20.02 -7.31
CA GLY A 19 6.26 19.71 -6.92
C GLY A 19 6.07 18.24 -6.52
N LEU A 20 6.72 17.30 -7.21
CA LEU A 20 6.68 15.87 -6.86
C LEU A 20 7.43 15.53 -5.56
N LYS A 21 8.46 16.29 -5.20
CA LYS A 21 9.16 16.14 -3.92
C LYS A 21 8.30 16.61 -2.75
N GLU A 22 7.51 17.67 -2.94
CA GLU A 22 6.56 18.18 -1.94
C GLU A 22 5.33 17.27 -1.83
N TRP A 23 4.75 16.90 -2.98
CA TRP A 23 3.54 16.11 -3.07
C TRP A 23 3.62 15.10 -4.24
N PRO A 24 3.65 13.79 -3.97
CA PRO A 24 3.93 12.78 -5.00
C PRO A 24 2.77 12.55 -5.99
N ASN A 25 1.59 13.12 -5.73
CA ASN A 25 0.44 13.10 -6.62
C ASN A 25 0.19 14.50 -7.20
N THR A 26 1.26 15.09 -7.75
CA THR A 26 1.25 16.38 -8.44
C THR A 26 1.05 16.17 -9.93
N ASP A 27 0.44 17.16 -10.57
CA ASP A 27 0.20 17.20 -12.00
C ASP A 27 0.81 18.45 -12.62
N TRP A 28 1.22 18.30 -13.88
CA TRP A 28 1.77 19.37 -14.69
C TRP A 28 1.12 19.33 -16.08
N GLY A 29 0.79 20.48 -16.63
CA GLY A 29 0.27 20.57 -17.98
C GLY A 29 -0.38 21.91 -18.29
N THR A 30 -0.91 21.98 -19.49
CA THR A 30 -1.63 23.15 -19.99
C THR A 30 -3.13 23.03 -19.69
N ASP A 31 -3.91 24.03 -20.08
CA ASP A 31 -5.36 23.96 -20.07
C ASP A 31 -5.91 22.88 -21.01
N GLU A 32 -5.12 22.45 -22.00
CA GLU A 32 -5.51 21.43 -22.98
C GLU A 32 -5.37 20.00 -22.45
N ALA A 33 -4.32 19.73 -21.67
CA ALA A 33 -4.09 18.44 -21.03
C ALA A 33 -3.15 18.58 -19.83
N ARG A 34 -3.50 17.89 -18.74
CA ARG A 34 -2.69 17.82 -17.51
C ARG A 34 -2.22 16.40 -17.28
N HIS A 35 -0.94 16.22 -16.99
CA HIS A 35 -0.31 14.93 -16.80
C HIS A 35 0.16 14.80 -15.34
N SER A 36 -0.22 13.72 -14.66
CA SER A 36 0.02 13.56 -13.24
C SER A 36 0.82 12.31 -12.93
N VAL A 37 1.63 12.38 -11.88
CA VAL A 37 2.04 11.17 -11.16
C VAL A 37 0.90 10.82 -10.21
N SER A 38 0.56 9.54 -10.10
CA SER A 38 -0.51 9.08 -9.20
C SER A 38 -0.17 7.71 -8.63
N PRO A 39 -0.67 7.39 -7.43
CA PRO A 39 -0.51 6.05 -6.91
C PRO A 39 -1.33 5.09 -7.78
N PHE A 40 -0.76 3.93 -8.04
CA PHE A 40 -1.37 2.92 -8.90
C PHE A 40 -1.30 1.54 -8.27
N ILE A 41 -2.12 0.63 -8.78
CA ILE A 41 -1.93 -0.80 -8.61
C ILE A 41 -2.30 -1.54 -9.89
N SER A 42 -1.41 -2.41 -10.36
CA SER A 42 -1.65 -3.29 -11.51
C SER A 42 -1.64 -4.75 -11.09
N PHE A 43 -2.64 -5.50 -11.54
CA PHE A 43 -2.80 -6.93 -11.34
C PHE A 43 -2.64 -7.63 -12.69
N TYR A 44 -1.74 -8.62 -12.75
CA TYR A 44 -1.55 -9.47 -13.92
C TYR A 44 -1.95 -10.90 -13.56
N PHE A 45 -2.88 -11.46 -14.31
CA PHE A 45 -3.42 -12.80 -14.05
C PHE A 45 -3.55 -13.58 -15.37
N PRO A 46 -3.29 -14.89 -15.32
CA PRO A 46 -3.24 -15.67 -16.54
C PRO A 46 -4.63 -15.92 -17.13
N PRO A 47 -4.77 -15.91 -18.47
CA PRO A 47 -5.97 -16.45 -19.09
C PRO A 47 -6.07 -17.96 -18.83
N GLY A 48 -7.28 -18.44 -18.56
CA GLY A 48 -7.57 -19.86 -18.39
C GLY A 48 -8.24 -20.46 -19.63
N PRO A 49 -8.13 -21.78 -19.85
CA PRO A 49 -8.93 -22.45 -20.87
C PRO A 49 -10.40 -22.43 -20.44
N ASP A 50 -11.26 -21.90 -21.31
CA ASP A 50 -12.73 -21.84 -21.17
C ASP A 50 -13.29 -21.00 -19.99
N ASN A 51 -12.48 -20.32 -19.17
CA ASN A 51 -12.97 -19.48 -18.07
C ASN A 51 -13.33 -18.02 -18.48
N HIS A 52 -13.40 -17.75 -19.77
CA HIS A 52 -13.56 -16.41 -20.35
C HIS A 52 -14.75 -15.58 -19.79
N GLN A 53 -15.94 -16.16 -19.65
CA GLN A 53 -17.11 -15.47 -19.08
C GLN A 53 -16.96 -15.23 -17.57
N GLU A 54 -16.46 -16.23 -16.84
CA GLU A 54 -16.20 -16.12 -15.40
C GLU A 54 -15.18 -15.03 -15.11
N ALA A 55 -14.07 -15.00 -15.86
CA ALA A 55 -13.04 -13.96 -15.74
C ALA A 55 -13.59 -12.56 -16.09
N ALA A 56 -14.40 -12.45 -17.15
CA ALA A 56 -15.03 -11.19 -17.52
C ALA A 56 -15.99 -10.68 -16.42
N LEU A 57 -16.82 -11.57 -15.86
CA LEU A 57 -17.72 -11.23 -14.75
C LEU A 57 -16.95 -10.84 -13.49
N LEU A 58 -15.89 -11.57 -13.16
CA LEU A 58 -15.04 -11.25 -12.01
C LEU A 58 -14.37 -9.88 -12.15
N MET A 59 -13.93 -9.50 -13.35
CA MET A 59 -13.40 -8.15 -13.60
C MET A 59 -14.45 -7.06 -13.36
N VAL A 60 -15.71 -7.32 -13.73
CA VAL A 60 -16.84 -6.40 -13.44
C VAL A 60 -17.11 -6.34 -11.94
N ASP A 61 -17.08 -7.47 -11.22
CA ASP A 61 -17.24 -7.49 -9.76
C ASP A 61 -16.14 -6.70 -9.04
N ILE A 62 -14.89 -6.84 -9.49
CA ILE A 62 -13.73 -6.10 -8.95
C ILE A 62 -13.87 -4.60 -9.25
N HIS A 63 -14.28 -4.24 -10.47
CA HIS A 63 -14.59 -2.86 -10.84
C HIS A 63 -15.63 -2.25 -9.90
N GLU A 64 -16.80 -2.89 -9.76
CA GLU A 64 -17.89 -2.36 -8.95
C GLU A 64 -17.50 -2.25 -7.46
N ALA A 65 -16.73 -3.21 -6.95
CA ALA A 65 -16.22 -3.16 -5.58
C ALA A 65 -15.26 -1.98 -5.36
N PHE A 66 -14.37 -1.71 -6.31
CA PHE A 66 -13.45 -0.57 -6.25
C PHE A 66 -14.21 0.76 -6.38
N GLU A 67 -15.15 0.82 -7.32
CA GLU A 67 -16.01 1.99 -7.52
C GLU A 67 -16.80 2.34 -6.26
N GLN A 68 -17.41 1.33 -5.62
CA GLN A 68 -18.16 1.51 -4.39
C GLN A 68 -17.27 2.02 -3.25
N LEU A 69 -16.06 1.48 -3.14
CA LEU A 69 -15.07 1.89 -2.14
C LEU A 69 -14.70 3.39 -2.26
N LEU A 70 -14.76 3.94 -3.46
CA LEU A 70 -14.43 5.34 -3.77
C LEU A 70 -15.64 6.27 -3.80
N GLY A 71 -16.86 5.75 -3.61
CA GLY A 71 -18.09 6.56 -3.68
C GLY A 71 -18.52 6.94 -5.10
N LYS A 72 -18.26 6.08 -6.10
CA LYS A 72 -18.63 6.27 -7.53
C LYS A 72 -17.97 7.49 -8.19
N PRO A 73 -16.63 7.46 -8.36
CA PRO A 73 -15.85 8.63 -8.78
C PRO A 73 -15.86 8.88 -10.30
N TYR A 74 -16.32 7.94 -11.12
CA TYR A 74 -16.12 7.98 -12.57
C TYR A 74 -17.05 8.97 -13.28
N THR A 75 -16.50 9.70 -14.24
CA THR A 75 -17.25 10.66 -15.07
C THR A 75 -17.36 10.21 -16.51
N ILE A 76 -16.40 9.44 -17.01
CA ILE A 76 -16.34 8.90 -18.37
C ILE A 76 -16.06 7.39 -18.32
N GLY A 77 -16.74 6.63 -19.18
CA GLY A 77 -16.41 5.23 -19.50
C GLY A 77 -16.26 5.02 -21.01
N THR A 78 -15.63 3.92 -21.41
CA THR A 78 -15.53 3.54 -22.83
C THR A 78 -16.58 2.52 -23.23
N HIS A 79 -17.15 2.67 -24.43
CA HIS A 79 -18.00 1.63 -25.00
C HIS A 79 -17.13 0.38 -25.29
N PRO A 80 -17.51 -0.83 -24.84
CA PRO A 80 -16.65 -2.01 -24.89
C PRO A 80 -16.28 -2.47 -26.32
N ILE A 81 -17.14 -2.21 -27.31
CA ILE A 81 -16.87 -2.54 -28.72
C ILE A 81 -16.15 -1.39 -29.46
N SER A 82 -16.72 -0.19 -29.48
CA SER A 82 -16.14 0.94 -30.25
C SER A 82 -14.97 1.65 -29.57
N GLU A 83 -14.71 1.34 -28.29
CA GLU A 83 -13.76 2.02 -27.40
C GLU A 83 -13.94 3.54 -27.26
N ARG A 84 -15.03 4.10 -27.78
CA ARG A 84 -15.30 5.54 -27.70
C ARG A 84 -15.68 5.96 -26.28
N PRO A 85 -15.18 7.10 -25.80
CA PRO A 85 -15.53 7.64 -24.48
C PRO A 85 -16.95 8.23 -24.48
N HIS A 86 -17.71 7.93 -23.44
CA HIS A 86 -19.04 8.48 -23.19
C HIS A 86 -19.21 8.81 -21.71
N PRO A 87 -20.11 9.76 -21.36
CA PRO A 87 -20.46 10.02 -19.97
C PRO A 87 -20.82 8.73 -19.24
N TYR A 88 -20.25 8.54 -18.05
CA TYR A 88 -20.50 7.37 -17.22
C TYR A 88 -21.99 7.31 -16.83
N GLY A 89 -22.59 6.12 -16.94
CA GLY A 89 -24.04 5.92 -16.77
C GLY A 89 -24.92 6.36 -17.94
N SER A 90 -24.36 6.86 -19.05
CA SER A 90 -25.15 7.17 -20.25
C SER A 90 -25.66 5.91 -20.94
N SER A 91 -26.79 6.02 -21.66
CA SER A 91 -27.37 4.93 -22.46
C SER A 91 -26.49 4.44 -23.61
N ARG A 92 -25.40 5.17 -23.92
CA ARG A 92 -24.38 4.75 -24.88
C ARG A 92 -23.38 3.77 -24.29
N LEU A 93 -23.30 3.65 -22.97
CA LEU A 93 -22.52 2.62 -22.30
C LEU A 93 -23.46 1.43 -22.05
N PRO A 94 -23.21 0.27 -22.68
CA PRO A 94 -24.02 -0.92 -22.44
C PRO A 94 -23.79 -1.45 -21.03
N ASP A 95 -24.75 -2.24 -20.53
CA ASP A 95 -24.60 -2.95 -19.27
C ASP A 95 -23.40 -3.91 -19.33
N LEU A 96 -22.41 -3.67 -18.46
CA LEU A 96 -21.15 -4.42 -18.45
C LEU A 96 -21.34 -5.88 -18.04
N ARG A 97 -22.28 -6.18 -17.14
CA ARG A 97 -22.56 -7.56 -16.71
C ARG A 97 -23.20 -8.35 -17.84
N GLU A 98 -24.12 -7.75 -18.58
CA GLU A 98 -24.71 -8.36 -19.78
C GLU A 98 -23.68 -8.56 -20.90
N GLN A 99 -22.70 -7.66 -21.03
CA GLN A 99 -21.60 -7.84 -21.98
C GLN A 99 -20.62 -8.93 -21.53
N ALA A 100 -20.29 -9.00 -20.24
CA ALA A 100 -19.42 -10.04 -19.69
C ALA A 100 -20.01 -11.45 -19.89
N LYS A 101 -21.33 -11.61 -19.75
CA LYS A 101 -22.04 -12.87 -20.07
C LYS A 101 -21.93 -13.28 -21.54
N LYS A 102 -21.68 -12.32 -22.44
CA LYS A 102 -21.51 -12.54 -23.88
C LYS A 102 -20.03 -12.59 -24.30
N ALA A 103 -19.10 -12.45 -23.35
CA ALA A 103 -17.68 -12.49 -23.66
C ALA A 103 -17.36 -13.77 -24.43
N SER A 104 -16.57 -13.63 -25.50
CA SER A 104 -16.13 -14.74 -26.33
C SER A 104 -14.77 -15.25 -25.87
N ARG A 105 -14.53 -16.55 -26.07
CA ARG A 105 -13.23 -17.19 -25.78
C ARG A 105 -12.11 -16.72 -26.72
N SER A 106 -12.45 -16.12 -27.86
CA SER A 106 -11.52 -15.76 -28.94
C SER A 106 -11.41 -14.26 -29.20
N GLU A 107 -11.95 -13.43 -28.30
CA GLU A 107 -11.94 -11.98 -28.41
C GLU A 107 -11.63 -11.37 -27.05
N ASP A 108 -10.93 -10.23 -27.02
CA ASP A 108 -10.68 -9.53 -25.76
C ASP A 108 -11.97 -9.02 -25.12
N PHE A 109 -11.95 -8.89 -23.80
CA PHE A 109 -12.98 -8.16 -23.06
C PHE A 109 -12.34 -6.96 -22.36
N VAL A 110 -12.67 -5.76 -22.86
CA VAL A 110 -11.97 -4.52 -22.50
C VAL A 110 -12.98 -3.43 -22.12
N PHE A 111 -12.71 -2.76 -21.02
CA PHE A 111 -13.46 -1.58 -20.60
C PHE A 111 -12.59 -0.69 -19.69
N LYS A 112 -12.85 0.62 -19.72
CA LYS A 112 -11.98 1.62 -19.11
C LYS A 112 -12.83 2.77 -18.53
N PHE A 113 -12.41 3.31 -17.40
CA PHE A 113 -13.07 4.43 -16.72
C PHE A 113 -12.07 5.46 -16.24
N THR A 114 -12.52 6.71 -16.19
CA THR A 114 -11.75 7.84 -15.66
C THR A 114 -12.69 8.79 -14.92
N ASP A 115 -12.18 9.45 -13.90
CA ASP A 115 -12.83 10.59 -13.25
C ASP A 115 -12.65 11.90 -14.02
N GLU A 116 -11.79 11.94 -15.04
CA GLU A 116 -11.53 13.12 -15.87
C GLU A 116 -12.52 13.29 -17.02
N LYS A 117 -13.16 14.47 -17.08
CA LYS A 117 -13.98 14.87 -18.23
C LYS A 117 -13.13 15.07 -19.48
N ASN A 118 -11.96 15.68 -19.30
CA ASN A 118 -10.95 15.77 -20.34
C ASN A 118 -10.16 14.46 -20.38
N HIS A 119 -10.58 13.54 -21.23
CA HIS A 119 -9.95 12.23 -21.34
C HIS A 119 -8.51 12.28 -21.91
N ALA A 120 -8.03 13.44 -22.35
CA ALA A 120 -6.62 13.68 -22.68
C ALA A 120 -5.73 13.84 -21.45
N SER A 121 -6.31 14.25 -20.31
CA SER A 121 -5.62 14.43 -19.04
C SER A 121 -5.48 13.13 -18.27
N SER A 122 -4.43 13.06 -17.46
CA SER A 122 -4.19 12.01 -16.50
C SER A 122 -5.29 11.98 -15.43
N PRO A 123 -5.83 10.78 -15.12
CA PRO A 123 -6.82 10.64 -14.08
C PRO A 123 -6.22 10.78 -12.69
N THR A 124 -7.00 11.30 -11.75
CA THR A 124 -6.71 11.07 -10.33
C THR A 124 -7.35 9.77 -9.83
N THR A 125 -8.35 9.24 -10.56
CA THR A 125 -8.96 7.94 -10.28
C THR A 125 -9.43 7.28 -11.57
N ALA A 126 -8.96 6.07 -11.85
CA ALA A 126 -9.30 5.34 -13.06
C ALA A 126 -9.24 3.83 -12.86
N GLY A 127 -9.90 3.11 -13.77
CA GLY A 127 -9.85 1.66 -13.85
C GLY A 127 -9.70 1.23 -15.30
N TYR A 128 -8.70 0.40 -15.60
CA TYR A 128 -8.41 -0.14 -16.92
C TYR A 128 -8.42 -1.66 -16.85
N PHE A 129 -9.26 -2.30 -17.66
CA PHE A 129 -9.54 -3.71 -17.57
C PHE A 129 -9.33 -4.36 -18.93
N TRP A 130 -8.48 -5.39 -18.98
CA TRP A 130 -8.17 -6.12 -20.21
C TRP A 130 -8.11 -7.61 -19.96
N ARG A 131 -9.05 -8.35 -20.54
CA ARG A 131 -9.03 -9.81 -20.56
C ARG A 131 -8.54 -10.29 -21.91
N THR A 132 -7.37 -10.91 -21.96
CA THR A 132 -6.87 -11.53 -23.20
C THR A 132 -7.58 -12.87 -23.49
N TRP A 133 -7.46 -13.40 -24.71
CA TRP A 133 -7.89 -14.76 -25.07
C TRP A 133 -6.81 -15.82 -24.81
N PHE A 134 -7.20 -17.09 -24.78
CA PHE A 134 -6.30 -18.23 -24.60
C PHE A 134 -6.14 -19.01 -25.91
N ILE A 135 -4.90 -19.21 -26.39
CA ILE A 135 -4.63 -19.96 -27.63
C ILE A 135 -4.55 -21.47 -27.34
N ARG A 136 -5.71 -22.15 -27.41
CA ARG A 136 -5.85 -23.59 -27.11
C ARG A 136 -4.92 -24.50 -27.91
N TYR A 137 -4.78 -24.29 -29.21
CA TYR A 137 -4.04 -25.21 -30.09
C TYR A 137 -2.54 -25.25 -29.81
N GLU A 138 -2.00 -24.17 -29.25
CA GLU A 138 -0.59 -24.07 -28.89
C GLU A 138 -0.35 -24.43 -27.41
N GLY A 139 -1.42 -24.67 -26.64
CA GLY A 139 -1.33 -25.01 -25.21
C GLY A 139 -0.62 -23.94 -24.36
N ARG A 140 -0.45 -22.72 -24.89
CA ARG A 140 0.37 -21.67 -24.27
C ARG A 140 -0.37 -20.35 -24.13
N ARG A 141 -0.01 -19.62 -23.09
CA ARG A 141 -0.43 -18.24 -22.85
C ARG A 141 0.47 -17.33 -23.69
N THR A 142 -0.11 -16.38 -24.40
CA THR A 142 0.63 -15.38 -25.17
C THR A 142 0.84 -14.09 -24.40
N GLU A 143 -0.04 -13.81 -23.43
CA GLU A 143 0.02 -12.62 -22.58
C GLU A 143 -0.80 -12.81 -21.30
N TYR A 144 -0.57 -11.94 -20.31
CA TYR A 144 -1.42 -11.82 -19.13
C TYR A 144 -2.69 -11.00 -19.45
N SER A 145 -3.78 -11.31 -18.76
CA SER A 145 -4.86 -10.35 -18.57
C SER A 145 -4.46 -9.38 -17.47
N TYR A 146 -5.00 -8.16 -17.48
CA TYR A 146 -4.67 -7.16 -16.46
C TYR A 146 -5.85 -6.33 -15.97
N ILE A 147 -5.70 -5.84 -14.74
CA ILE A 147 -6.49 -4.75 -14.16
C ILE A 147 -5.50 -3.69 -13.65
N LEU A 148 -5.70 -2.44 -14.02
CA LEU A 148 -4.92 -1.30 -13.50
C LEU A 148 -5.86 -0.28 -12.88
N PHE A 149 -5.55 0.13 -11.66
CA PHE A 149 -6.22 1.23 -10.98
C PHE A 149 -5.26 2.38 -10.72
N TYR A 150 -5.76 3.60 -10.90
CA TYR A 150 -5.22 4.81 -10.28
C TYR A 150 -6.22 5.30 -9.24
N TYR A 151 -5.73 5.92 -8.16
CA TYR A 151 -6.56 6.46 -7.09
C TYR A 151 -5.94 7.72 -6.50
N ARG A 152 -6.74 8.55 -5.82
CA ARG A 152 -6.25 9.80 -5.23
C ARG A 152 -5.32 9.50 -4.05
N TRP A 153 -4.18 10.16 -3.99
CA TRP A 153 -3.23 9.97 -2.90
C TRP A 153 -3.81 10.34 -1.53
N GLN A 154 -4.52 11.48 -1.44
CA GLN A 154 -5.21 11.88 -0.21
C GLN A 154 -6.24 10.83 0.25
N TRP A 155 -7.00 10.27 -0.69
CA TRP A 155 -7.96 9.21 -0.36
C TRP A 155 -7.25 7.98 0.19
N TRP A 156 -6.12 7.57 -0.40
CA TRP A 156 -5.34 6.44 0.11
C TRP A 156 -4.83 6.70 1.52
N LEU A 157 -4.32 7.91 1.80
CA LEU A 157 -3.86 8.30 3.15
C LEU A 157 -4.94 8.10 4.21
N GLU A 158 -6.19 8.37 3.87
CA GLU A 158 -7.36 8.27 4.75
C GLU A 158 -7.97 6.85 4.81
N ASN A 159 -7.70 6.00 3.81
CA ASN A 159 -8.41 4.73 3.60
C ASN A 159 -7.48 3.51 3.41
N ARG A 160 -6.23 3.58 3.90
CA ARG A 160 -5.18 2.55 3.73
C ARG A 160 -5.67 1.12 3.99
N GLU A 161 -6.36 0.89 5.12
CA GLU A 161 -6.84 -0.44 5.50
C GLU A 161 -7.98 -0.95 4.59
N ALA A 162 -8.85 -0.05 4.12
CA ALA A 162 -9.91 -0.42 3.20
C ALA A 162 -9.35 -0.77 1.81
N TRP A 163 -8.40 0.04 1.32
CA TRP A 163 -7.64 -0.24 0.12
C TRP A 163 -6.89 -1.57 0.23
N ARG A 164 -6.15 -1.80 1.32
CA ARG A 164 -5.37 -3.02 1.53
C ARG A 164 -6.24 -4.27 1.53
N ARG A 165 -7.39 -4.25 2.22
CA ARG A 165 -8.36 -5.37 2.18
C ARG A 165 -8.88 -5.63 0.77
N PHE A 166 -9.18 -4.58 0.00
CA PHE A 166 -9.58 -4.72 -1.40
C PHE A 166 -8.47 -5.37 -2.24
N VAL A 167 -7.22 -4.92 -2.09
CA VAL A 167 -6.07 -5.47 -2.81
C VAL A 167 -5.90 -6.95 -2.52
N LEU A 168 -5.74 -7.34 -1.25
CA LEU A 168 -5.49 -8.74 -0.88
C LEU A 168 -6.61 -9.67 -1.37
N LYS A 169 -7.87 -9.25 -1.23
CA LYS A 169 -9.02 -9.99 -1.77
C LYS A 169 -8.95 -10.13 -3.30
N THR A 170 -8.60 -9.06 -4.00
CA THR A 170 -8.48 -9.05 -5.47
C THR A 170 -7.37 -9.99 -5.94
N ILE A 171 -6.24 -10.05 -5.22
CA ILE A 171 -5.14 -10.98 -5.50
C ILE A 171 -5.63 -12.44 -5.48
N ASP A 172 -6.32 -12.83 -4.40
CA ASP A 172 -6.79 -14.19 -4.23
C ASP A 172 -7.87 -14.55 -5.26
N LEU A 173 -8.81 -13.64 -5.53
CA LEU A 173 -9.87 -13.84 -6.52
C LEU A 173 -9.32 -14.05 -7.94
N LEU A 174 -8.38 -13.20 -8.35
CA LEU A 174 -7.77 -13.29 -9.68
C LEU A 174 -6.77 -14.44 -9.80
N LYS A 175 -6.33 -15.01 -8.67
CA LYS A 175 -5.14 -15.87 -8.60
C LYS A 175 -3.97 -15.18 -9.30
N ALA A 176 -3.77 -13.90 -8.96
CA ALA A 176 -2.82 -13.04 -9.66
C ALA A 176 -1.41 -13.65 -9.65
N HIS A 177 -0.72 -13.54 -10.77
CA HIS A 177 0.65 -13.99 -10.92
C HIS A 177 1.66 -12.89 -10.58
N GLN A 178 1.34 -11.64 -10.91
CA GLN A 178 2.16 -10.49 -10.56
C GLN A 178 1.26 -9.33 -10.18
N VAL A 179 1.66 -8.57 -9.16
CA VAL A 179 0.96 -7.35 -8.73
C VAL A 179 1.98 -6.33 -8.33
N TYR A 180 1.82 -5.10 -8.80
CA TYR A 180 2.73 -4.00 -8.52
C TYR A 180 1.95 -2.78 -8.07
N SER A 181 2.45 -2.10 -7.05
CA SER A 181 1.90 -0.83 -6.58
C SER A 181 3.02 0.12 -6.18
N GLY A 182 2.78 1.41 -6.39
CA GLY A 182 3.73 2.50 -6.20
C GLY A 182 3.18 3.79 -6.80
N PHE A 183 4.07 4.66 -7.26
CA PHE A 183 3.71 5.84 -8.05
C PHE A 183 4.14 5.65 -9.50
N ALA A 184 3.28 6.03 -10.43
CA ALA A 184 3.57 6.04 -11.87
C ALA A 184 2.92 7.27 -12.50
N MET A 185 3.35 7.63 -13.71
CA MET A 185 2.56 8.57 -14.50
C MET A 185 1.19 7.96 -14.79
N ALA A 186 0.12 8.70 -14.49
CA ALA A 186 -1.24 8.21 -14.66
C ALA A 186 -1.64 8.30 -16.12
N ASN A 187 -1.85 7.15 -16.76
CA ASN A 187 -2.20 7.13 -18.18
C ASN A 187 -3.57 7.78 -18.41
N PRO A 188 -3.70 8.77 -19.32
CA PRO A 188 -4.98 9.26 -19.79
C PRO A 188 -5.80 8.18 -20.48
N LEU A 189 -7.12 8.38 -20.47
CA LEU A 189 -8.04 7.50 -21.16
C LEU A 189 -7.86 7.59 -22.69
N GLN A 190 -7.56 8.77 -23.21
CA GLN A 190 -7.25 8.99 -24.61
C GLN A 190 -5.91 8.33 -24.98
N PHE A 191 -5.98 7.24 -25.73
CA PHE A 191 -4.79 6.47 -26.08
C PHE A 191 -3.67 7.30 -26.75
N GLY A 192 -4.04 8.27 -27.60
CA GLY A 192 -3.09 9.09 -28.33
C GLY A 192 -2.26 10.08 -27.48
N THR A 193 -2.74 10.45 -26.28
CA THR A 193 -2.00 11.39 -25.40
C THR A 193 -0.96 10.69 -24.54
N ARG A 194 -0.93 9.35 -24.55
CA ARG A 194 0.09 8.55 -23.86
C ARG A 194 1.51 8.76 -24.38
N SER A 195 1.66 9.28 -25.60
CA SER A 195 2.99 9.74 -26.08
C SER A 195 3.59 10.80 -25.15
N ALA A 196 2.77 11.71 -24.60
CA ALA A 196 3.24 12.73 -23.67
C ALA A 196 3.65 12.11 -22.32
N ILE A 197 2.91 11.09 -21.87
CA ILE A 197 3.26 10.32 -20.67
C ILE A 197 4.64 9.69 -20.79
N THR A 198 4.94 9.04 -21.92
CA THR A 198 6.24 8.39 -22.12
C THR A 198 7.42 9.37 -22.15
N THR A 199 7.18 10.62 -22.58
CA THR A 199 8.17 11.69 -22.52
C THR A 199 8.40 12.15 -21.07
N TRP A 200 7.32 12.35 -20.31
CA TRP A 200 7.42 12.68 -18.88
C TRP A 200 8.11 11.59 -18.07
N GLU A 201 7.74 10.32 -18.28
CA GLU A 201 8.39 9.17 -17.64
C GLU A 201 9.90 9.19 -17.82
N ARG A 202 10.37 9.39 -19.06
CA ARG A 202 11.81 9.44 -19.35
C ARG A 202 12.49 10.68 -18.77
N ALA A 203 11.82 11.82 -18.73
CA ALA A 203 12.38 13.05 -18.20
C ALA A 203 12.45 13.07 -16.66
N LEU A 204 11.52 12.40 -15.98
CA LEU A 204 11.44 12.37 -14.52
C LEU A 204 12.20 11.20 -13.88
N ALA A 205 12.35 10.07 -14.58
CA ALA A 205 13.03 8.89 -14.03
C ALA A 205 14.50 9.12 -13.59
N PRO A 206 15.27 10.07 -14.16
CA PRO A 206 16.57 10.45 -13.62
C PRO A 206 16.54 11.18 -12.27
N SER A 207 15.37 11.66 -11.84
CA SER A 207 15.20 12.37 -10.57
C SER A 207 14.59 11.52 -9.47
N PHE A 208 13.95 10.39 -9.82
CA PHE A 208 13.17 9.56 -8.89
C PHE A 208 13.38 8.06 -9.15
N TYR A 209 13.95 7.34 -8.17
CA TYR A 209 14.09 5.88 -8.27
C TYR A 209 12.75 5.13 -8.13
N GLY A 210 11.80 5.73 -7.41
CA GLY A 210 10.49 5.17 -7.09
C GLY A 210 9.39 5.50 -8.10
N LEU A 211 9.67 6.36 -9.09
CA LEU A 211 8.76 6.55 -10.23
C LEU A 211 8.77 5.29 -11.07
N ASP A 212 7.67 4.55 -11.04
CA ASP A 212 7.48 3.33 -11.82
C ASP A 212 7.03 3.66 -13.25
N ILE A 213 7.42 2.78 -14.18
CA ILE A 213 6.96 2.81 -15.56
C ILE A 213 5.95 1.67 -15.70
N ASP A 214 4.66 1.97 -15.51
CA ASP A 214 3.60 0.96 -15.60
C ASP A 214 2.77 1.19 -16.87
N PHE A 215 2.99 0.32 -17.84
CA PHE A 215 2.26 0.31 -19.11
C PHE A 215 1.76 -1.11 -19.43
N PRO A 216 0.68 -1.57 -18.77
CA PRO A 216 0.23 -2.96 -18.88
C PRO A 216 -0.01 -3.43 -20.33
N PHE A 217 -0.53 -2.55 -21.19
CA PHE A 217 -0.80 -2.88 -22.60
C PHE A 217 0.47 -3.29 -23.37
N GLY A 218 1.61 -2.63 -23.13
CA GLY A 218 2.89 -3.01 -23.74
C GLY A 218 3.61 -4.14 -23.00
N MET A 219 3.35 -4.30 -21.70
CA MET A 219 4.09 -5.22 -20.83
C MET A 219 3.46 -6.61 -20.70
N GLN A 220 2.17 -6.77 -20.97
CA GLN A 220 1.42 -8.00 -20.65
C GLN A 220 1.98 -9.28 -21.28
N SER A 221 2.56 -9.21 -22.48
CA SER A 221 3.22 -10.35 -23.13
C SER A 221 4.64 -10.58 -22.62
N GLU A 222 5.36 -9.52 -22.28
CA GLU A 222 6.75 -9.59 -21.85
C GLU A 222 6.91 -10.06 -20.41
N LEU A 223 5.96 -9.72 -19.53
CA LEU A 223 5.95 -10.16 -18.13
C LEU A 223 5.78 -11.67 -17.96
N LEU A 224 5.50 -12.43 -19.03
CA LEU A 224 5.60 -13.89 -19.01
C LEU A 224 7.05 -14.37 -18.81
N ASN A 225 8.04 -13.57 -19.21
CA ASN A 225 9.46 -13.94 -19.19
C ASN A 225 10.16 -13.65 -17.86
N GLY A 226 9.56 -12.85 -16.98
CA GLY A 226 10.10 -12.54 -15.67
C GLY A 226 9.29 -11.47 -14.94
N ILE A 227 9.82 -11.00 -13.83
CA ILE A 227 9.23 -9.91 -13.05
C ILE A 227 10.00 -8.60 -13.26
N ARG A 228 9.37 -7.48 -12.93
CA ARG A 228 10.01 -6.16 -12.92
C ARG A 228 10.35 -5.72 -11.49
N PRO A 229 11.36 -4.86 -11.29
CA PRO A 229 11.76 -4.41 -9.96
C PRO A 229 10.65 -3.56 -9.32
N PRO A 230 10.08 -3.96 -8.17
CA PRO A 230 9.04 -3.19 -7.51
C PRO A 230 9.56 -1.92 -6.86
N THR A 231 8.70 -0.91 -6.75
CA THR A 231 9.02 0.37 -6.09
C THR A 231 8.47 0.45 -4.67
N TRP A 232 7.30 -0.13 -4.38
CA TRP A 232 6.74 -0.15 -3.02
C TRP A 232 6.11 -1.47 -2.60
N ALA A 233 4.96 -1.85 -3.17
CA ALA A 233 4.23 -3.04 -2.75
C ALA A 233 4.05 -4.03 -3.92
N PHE A 234 4.23 -5.31 -3.64
CA PHE A 234 4.40 -6.35 -4.65
C PHE A 234 3.89 -7.71 -4.20
N LEU A 235 3.33 -8.48 -5.14
CA LEU A 235 3.02 -9.89 -4.93
C LEU A 235 4.14 -10.79 -5.45
N LEU A 236 4.84 -11.47 -4.54
CA LEU A 236 5.64 -12.64 -4.91
C LEU A 236 4.73 -13.88 -4.92
N ALA A 237 4.10 -14.13 -6.06
CA ALA A 237 3.27 -15.32 -6.25
C ALA A 237 4.12 -16.60 -6.16
N ASP A 238 3.56 -17.71 -5.66
CA ASP A 238 4.29 -18.98 -5.55
C ASP A 238 4.88 -19.43 -6.90
N HIS A 239 4.14 -19.21 -7.99
CA HIS A 239 4.61 -19.46 -9.36
C HIS A 239 5.96 -18.81 -9.68
N TRP A 240 6.24 -17.62 -9.12
CA TRP A 240 7.52 -16.92 -9.28
C TRP A 240 8.51 -17.25 -8.18
N ARG A 241 8.05 -17.41 -6.94
CA ARG A 241 8.89 -17.84 -5.80
C ARG A 241 9.58 -19.18 -6.08
N GLU A 242 8.86 -20.14 -6.66
CA GLU A 242 9.41 -21.46 -6.99
C GLU A 242 10.60 -21.37 -7.96
N LYS A 243 10.61 -20.38 -8.86
CA LYS A 243 11.73 -20.12 -9.78
C LYS A 243 12.96 -19.53 -9.07
N LEU A 244 12.81 -18.98 -7.86
CA LEU A 244 13.92 -18.57 -7.00
C LEU A 244 14.52 -19.73 -6.21
N ASP A 245 13.86 -20.90 -6.18
CA ASP A 245 14.23 -22.03 -5.32
C ASP A 245 14.31 -21.66 -3.82
N LEU A 246 13.39 -20.79 -3.38
CA LEU A 246 13.29 -20.33 -1.99
C LEU A 246 11.94 -20.71 -1.39
N THR A 247 11.91 -21.24 -0.17
CA THR A 247 10.68 -21.36 0.64
C THR A 247 10.13 -19.99 1.05
N ARG A 248 8.85 -19.93 1.42
CA ARG A 248 8.23 -18.69 1.92
C ARG A 248 8.93 -18.18 3.20
N GLU A 249 9.40 -19.09 4.05
CA GLU A 249 10.19 -18.77 5.24
C GLU A 249 11.56 -18.18 4.88
N GLN A 250 12.23 -18.71 3.86
CA GLN A 250 13.49 -18.16 3.38
C GLN A 250 13.31 -16.76 2.77
N VAL A 251 12.21 -16.50 2.05
CA VAL A 251 11.87 -15.15 1.59
C VAL A 251 11.71 -14.20 2.78
N ARG A 252 10.96 -14.60 3.82
CA ARG A 252 10.79 -13.80 5.04
C ARG A 252 12.12 -13.52 5.74
N ALA A 253 13.00 -14.53 5.82
CA ALA A 253 14.32 -14.38 6.43
C ALA A 253 15.23 -13.45 5.63
N ALA A 254 15.22 -13.57 4.30
CA ALA A 254 16.03 -12.73 3.40
C ALA A 254 15.55 -11.27 3.38
N LEU A 255 14.26 -11.02 3.60
CA LEU A 255 13.65 -9.70 3.70
C LEU A 255 13.37 -9.28 5.14
N ALA A 256 14.03 -9.89 6.12
CA ALA A 256 13.85 -9.57 7.52
C ALA A 256 14.36 -8.15 7.81
N HIS A 257 13.43 -7.20 7.78
CA HIS A 257 13.70 -5.78 7.99
C HIS A 257 12.50 -5.16 8.73
N PRO A 258 12.70 -4.31 9.77
CA PRO A 258 11.61 -3.81 10.62
C PRO A 258 10.57 -2.97 9.85
N ARG A 259 10.96 -2.37 8.73
CA ARG A 259 10.08 -1.60 7.84
C ARG A 259 9.43 -2.43 6.72
N ILE A 260 9.75 -3.72 6.56
CA ILE A 260 9.13 -4.57 5.53
C ILE A 260 8.02 -5.40 6.15
N SER A 261 6.82 -5.30 5.57
CA SER A 261 5.65 -6.09 5.93
C SER A 261 5.46 -7.21 4.92
N ILE A 262 5.19 -8.43 5.41
CA ILE A 262 4.92 -9.60 4.57
C ILE A 262 3.63 -10.26 5.05
N THR A 263 2.63 -10.30 4.17
CA THR A 263 1.34 -10.94 4.39
C THR A 263 1.25 -12.23 3.58
N GLU A 264 0.95 -13.33 4.26
CA GLU A 264 0.76 -14.62 3.61
C GLU A 264 -0.60 -14.68 2.93
N LEU A 265 -0.60 -15.07 1.66
CA LEU A 265 -1.79 -15.29 0.85
C LEU A 265 -1.84 -16.74 0.36
N HIS A 266 -2.99 -17.15 -0.16
CA HIS A 266 -3.13 -18.50 -0.71
C HIS A 266 -2.17 -18.70 -1.91
N SER A 267 -2.04 -17.70 -2.78
CA SER A 267 -1.24 -17.78 -4.01
C SER A 267 0.18 -17.20 -3.91
N GLY A 268 0.64 -16.77 -2.73
CA GLY A 268 1.99 -16.24 -2.54
C GLY A 268 2.14 -15.34 -1.32
N GLN A 269 3.10 -14.40 -1.39
CA GLN A 269 3.41 -13.44 -0.33
C GLN A 269 3.25 -12.00 -0.85
N TRP A 270 2.39 -11.22 -0.19
CA TRP A 270 2.28 -9.78 -0.42
C TRP A 270 3.32 -9.05 0.43
N ILE A 271 4.19 -8.27 -0.22
CA ILE A 271 5.36 -7.63 0.37
C ILE A 271 5.20 -6.11 0.23
N GLU A 272 5.30 -5.39 1.33
CA GLU A 272 5.22 -3.92 1.40
C GLU A 272 6.56 -3.36 1.91
N LEU A 273 7.18 -2.46 1.13
CA LEU A 273 8.44 -1.82 1.46
C LEU A 273 8.20 -0.50 2.19
N GLY A 274 8.19 -0.52 3.52
CA GLY A 274 7.83 0.65 4.32
C GLY A 274 6.32 0.83 4.48
N GLU A 275 5.93 1.92 5.14
CA GLU A 275 4.52 2.17 5.50
C GLU A 275 3.68 2.71 4.34
N GLN A 276 4.32 3.23 3.30
CA GLN A 276 3.66 3.92 2.19
C GLN A 276 4.55 3.95 0.93
N PRO A 277 3.98 4.16 -0.27
CA PRO A 277 4.78 4.35 -1.47
C PRO A 277 5.58 5.66 -1.41
N GLU A 278 6.75 5.66 -2.06
CA GLU A 278 7.65 6.81 -2.14
C GLU A 278 8.27 6.93 -3.54
N LEU A 279 8.57 8.16 -3.98
CA LEU A 279 9.24 8.43 -5.25
C LEU A 279 10.77 8.31 -5.18
N TYR A 280 11.35 8.24 -3.99
CA TYR A 280 12.80 8.14 -3.75
C TYR A 280 13.64 9.11 -4.61
N PRO A 281 13.63 10.42 -4.28
CA PRO A 281 14.43 11.40 -4.99
C PRO A 281 15.91 10.99 -5.04
N VAL A 282 16.51 11.02 -6.23
CA VAL A 282 17.86 10.50 -6.47
C VAL A 282 18.91 11.19 -5.59
N GLU A 283 18.72 12.47 -5.29
CA GLU A 283 19.58 13.26 -4.40
C GLU A 283 19.64 12.76 -2.95
N GLN A 284 18.68 11.93 -2.53
CA GLN A 284 18.64 11.30 -1.20
C GLN A 284 19.43 9.98 -1.15
N GLY A 285 19.96 9.53 -2.29
CA GLY A 285 20.69 8.28 -2.44
C GLY A 285 19.78 7.11 -2.81
N VAL A 286 20.42 5.97 -3.09
CA VAL A 286 19.71 4.75 -3.53
C VAL A 286 18.88 4.19 -2.37
N PRO A 287 17.59 3.87 -2.56
CA PRO A 287 16.72 3.45 -1.46
C PRO A 287 17.00 2.01 -1.03
N GLU A 288 17.23 1.83 0.27
CA GLU A 288 17.65 0.55 0.87
C GLU A 288 16.62 -0.58 0.69
N LEU A 289 15.32 -0.32 0.89
CA LEU A 289 14.30 -1.38 0.86
C LEU A 289 14.10 -1.94 -0.55
N PRO A 290 13.96 -1.11 -1.62
CA PRO A 290 13.96 -1.61 -2.98
C PRO A 290 15.25 -2.35 -3.36
N MET A 291 16.43 -1.91 -2.89
CA MET A 291 17.68 -2.65 -3.11
C MET A 291 17.66 -4.04 -2.48
N LEU A 292 17.20 -4.15 -1.24
CA LEU A 292 17.09 -5.42 -0.51
C LEU A 292 16.16 -6.40 -1.24
N LEU A 293 14.97 -5.92 -1.65
CA LEU A 293 14.03 -6.73 -2.41
C LEU A 293 14.58 -7.09 -3.79
N ASN A 294 15.13 -6.13 -4.53
CA ASN A 294 15.70 -6.36 -5.85
C ASN A 294 16.83 -7.40 -5.83
N LYS A 295 17.67 -7.42 -4.79
CA LYS A 295 18.69 -8.45 -4.61
C LYS A 295 18.10 -9.87 -4.55
N LEU A 296 16.97 -10.05 -3.87
CA LEU A 296 16.26 -11.33 -3.81
C LEU A 296 15.62 -11.68 -5.16
N LEU A 297 15.04 -10.70 -5.84
CA LEU A 297 14.27 -10.88 -7.07
C LEU A 297 15.13 -10.98 -8.34
N LYS A 298 16.39 -10.53 -8.30
CA LYS A 298 17.30 -10.48 -9.46
C LYS A 298 17.34 -11.77 -10.30
N PRO A 299 17.39 -12.99 -9.72
CA PRO A 299 17.46 -14.21 -10.53
C PRO A 299 16.24 -14.47 -11.44
N ILE A 300 15.09 -13.84 -11.15
CA ILE A 300 13.85 -13.99 -11.93
C ILE A 300 13.40 -12.67 -12.59
N ARG A 301 14.22 -11.61 -12.49
CA ARG A 301 13.94 -10.32 -13.11
C ARG A 301 14.10 -10.42 -14.63
N TYR A 302 13.18 -9.83 -15.38
CA TYR A 302 13.29 -9.73 -16.83
C TYR A 302 13.99 -8.42 -17.19
N ASP A 303 15.30 -8.47 -17.42
CA ASP A 303 16.11 -7.27 -17.70
C ASP A 303 15.83 -6.64 -19.07
N ASP A 304 15.35 -7.44 -20.03
CA ASP A 304 15.01 -7.02 -21.38
C ASP A 304 13.55 -6.56 -21.50
N LEU A 305 12.89 -6.18 -20.39
CA LEU A 305 11.56 -5.57 -20.43
C LEU A 305 11.66 -4.21 -21.14
N GLY A 306 11.15 -4.15 -22.37
CA GLY A 306 11.14 -2.92 -23.15
C GLY A 306 10.20 -1.90 -22.52
N LEU A 307 10.72 -0.81 -21.94
CA LEU A 307 9.91 0.31 -21.45
C LEU A 307 9.53 1.26 -22.60
N LEU A 308 9.39 0.70 -23.81
CA LEU A 308 9.12 1.39 -25.04
C LEU A 308 7.60 1.58 -25.17
N GLY A 309 7.07 2.66 -24.62
CA GLY A 309 5.64 2.97 -24.79
C GLY A 309 5.33 3.35 -26.25
N PHE A 310 5.68 4.57 -26.64
CA PHE A 310 5.54 5.06 -28.01
C PHE A 310 6.94 5.35 -28.55
N GLY A 311 7.32 4.70 -29.66
CA GLY A 311 8.66 4.88 -30.24
C GLY A 311 8.93 6.34 -30.62
N GLN A 312 10.15 6.80 -30.37
CA GLN A 312 10.65 8.08 -30.86
C GLN A 312 10.92 7.96 -32.38
N TRP A 313 10.50 8.95 -33.15
CA TRP A 313 10.79 9.03 -34.59
C TRP A 313 11.96 10.00 -34.85
N ASP A 314 12.62 9.85 -36.01
CA ASP A 314 13.80 10.66 -36.35
C ASP A 314 13.50 12.16 -36.38
N GLY A 315 14.12 12.92 -35.48
CA GLY A 315 13.90 14.36 -35.35
C GLY A 315 12.81 14.76 -34.36
N ASP A 316 12.21 13.81 -33.62
CA ASP A 316 11.38 14.13 -32.46
C ASP A 316 12.26 14.70 -31.34
N PRO A 317 12.03 15.95 -30.89
CA PRO A 317 12.84 16.55 -29.84
C PRO A 317 12.51 16.00 -28.44
N ASN A 318 11.47 15.17 -28.31
CA ASN A 318 11.02 14.59 -27.05
C ASN A 318 11.65 13.22 -26.80
N GLU A 319 12.63 13.17 -25.91
CA GLU A 319 13.29 11.93 -25.50
C GLU A 319 12.30 10.95 -24.85
N ARG A 320 12.48 9.67 -25.17
CA ARG A 320 11.73 8.56 -24.57
C ARG A 320 12.71 7.44 -24.20
N PHE A 321 12.24 6.47 -23.44
CA PHE A 321 13.06 5.31 -23.14
C PHE A 321 13.50 4.61 -24.43
N THR A 322 14.79 4.28 -24.47
CA THR A 322 15.39 3.37 -25.44
C THR A 322 15.54 2.00 -24.79
N ASP A 323 15.89 0.95 -25.56
CA ASP A 323 16.21 -0.36 -24.99
C ASP A 323 17.38 -0.28 -24.00
N ALA A 324 18.38 0.54 -24.32
CA ALA A 324 19.54 0.76 -23.44
C ALA A 324 19.12 1.43 -22.13
N ASP A 325 18.32 2.48 -22.19
CA ASP A 325 17.80 3.15 -21.00
C ASP A 325 16.89 2.23 -20.18
N SER A 326 16.07 1.42 -20.85
CA SER A 326 15.16 0.45 -20.21
C SER A 326 15.95 -0.53 -19.37
N ARG A 327 16.99 -1.18 -19.93
CA ARG A 327 17.87 -2.10 -19.18
C ARG A 327 18.54 -1.43 -17.98
N ARG A 328 19.06 -0.21 -18.17
CA ARG A 328 19.71 0.55 -17.09
C ARG A 328 18.73 0.89 -15.96
N TRP A 329 17.51 1.29 -16.31
CA TRP A 329 16.45 1.59 -15.35
C TRP A 329 15.96 0.33 -14.63
N MET A 330 15.82 -0.80 -15.33
CA MET A 330 15.48 -2.10 -14.72
C MET A 330 16.56 -2.54 -13.72
N ALA A 331 17.81 -2.23 -14.00
CA ALA A 331 18.94 -2.48 -13.10
C ALA A 331 19.14 -1.38 -12.03
N ARG A 332 18.28 -0.34 -11.91
CA ARG A 332 18.54 0.83 -11.03
C ARG A 332 18.80 0.51 -9.56
N PHE A 333 18.33 -0.62 -9.07
CA PHE A 333 18.53 -1.08 -7.69
C PHE A 333 19.65 -2.13 -7.54
N ASP A 334 20.33 -2.51 -8.62
CA ASP A 334 21.51 -3.37 -8.56
C ASP A 334 22.68 -2.62 -7.93
N THR A 335 23.54 -3.29 -7.17
CA THR A 335 24.69 -2.67 -6.50
C THR A 335 25.58 -1.90 -7.50
N GLU A 336 25.84 -2.53 -8.64
CA GLU A 336 26.69 -2.09 -9.75
C GLU A 336 25.96 -1.22 -10.80
N SER A 337 24.72 -0.82 -10.55
CA SER A 337 23.97 0.02 -11.47
C SER A 337 24.66 1.35 -11.74
N ASP A 338 24.46 1.89 -12.94
CA ASP A 338 24.92 3.21 -13.34
C ASP A 338 23.77 4.22 -13.48
N TRP A 339 22.53 3.84 -13.14
CA TRP A 339 21.37 4.71 -13.25
C TRP A 339 21.27 5.70 -12.07
N PRO A 340 20.91 6.97 -12.30
CA PRO A 340 20.83 7.62 -13.63
C PRO A 340 22.22 7.95 -14.19
N THR A 341 23.17 8.25 -13.30
CA THR A 341 24.60 8.29 -13.56
C THR A 341 25.36 7.78 -12.33
N PRO A 342 26.58 7.24 -12.47
CA PRO A 342 27.40 6.85 -11.31
C PRO A 342 27.60 7.99 -10.30
N ALA A 343 27.80 9.23 -10.78
CA ALA A 343 28.01 10.39 -9.92
C ALA A 343 26.77 10.75 -9.08
N ALA A 344 25.57 10.65 -9.65
CA ALA A 344 24.31 10.89 -8.93
C ALA A 344 24.02 9.76 -7.91
N ARG A 345 24.38 8.52 -8.26
CA ARG A 345 24.14 7.33 -7.46
C ARG A 345 24.91 7.29 -6.13
N PHE A 346 26.12 7.84 -6.11
CA PHE A 346 27.00 7.85 -4.93
C PHE A 346 26.95 9.14 -4.09
N LYS A 347 25.96 10.02 -4.29
CA LYS A 347 25.82 11.20 -3.43
C LYS A 347 25.31 10.84 -2.03
N ARG A 348 26.18 10.98 -1.03
CA ARG A 348 25.87 11.30 0.37
C ARG A 348 27.12 11.89 1.05
N PRO A 349 27.04 12.95 1.88
CA PRO A 349 26.28 14.21 1.81
C PRO A 349 27.23 15.42 1.53
N PRO A 350 26.78 16.68 1.31
CA PRO A 350 27.64 17.81 1.64
C PRO A 350 27.98 17.75 3.14
N GLU A 351 29.22 18.08 3.48
CA GLU A 351 29.67 18.20 4.87
C GLU A 351 28.70 19.08 5.64
N ILE A 352 28.06 18.50 6.64
CA ILE A 352 27.36 19.27 7.65
C ILE A 352 28.46 19.96 8.49
N SER A 353 28.74 21.21 8.17
CA SER A 353 29.11 22.15 9.21
C SER A 353 27.94 22.22 10.20
N PRO A 354 28.15 22.19 11.53
CA PRO A 354 27.07 22.27 12.53
C PRO A 354 26.12 23.48 12.36
N ALA A 355 26.49 24.45 11.53
CA ALA A 355 25.72 25.63 11.18
C ALA A 355 24.72 25.46 10.01
N GLN A 356 24.70 24.34 9.27
CA GLN A 356 23.81 24.15 8.10
C GLN A 356 22.84 22.95 8.22
N VAL A 357 22.76 22.32 9.40
CA VAL A 357 21.64 21.43 9.74
C VAL A 357 20.39 22.24 10.06
N SER A 358 19.83 22.91 9.06
CA SER A 358 18.50 23.50 9.13
C SER A 358 17.65 23.07 7.94
N SER A 359 17.60 21.75 7.72
CA SER A 359 16.45 21.04 7.17
C SER A 359 16.50 19.58 7.62
N LYS A 360 16.79 19.37 8.91
CA LYS A 360 16.24 18.20 9.61
C LYS A 360 14.73 18.37 9.58
N VAL A 361 13.98 17.29 9.36
CA VAL A 361 12.70 17.15 10.04
C VAL A 361 13.03 17.22 11.52
N MET A 362 13.06 18.44 12.07
CA MET A 362 13.14 18.61 13.50
C MET A 362 11.88 17.96 14.03
N PRO A 363 11.99 17.02 15.00
CA PRO A 363 10.81 16.62 15.74
C PRO A 363 10.19 17.91 16.28
N LEU A 364 8.95 18.15 15.87
CA LEU A 364 8.20 19.36 16.23
C LEU A 364 8.37 19.55 17.75
N SER A 365 8.92 20.70 18.16
CA SER A 365 9.26 20.95 19.55
C SER A 365 8.40 22.08 20.09
N ILE A 366 7.78 21.88 21.25
CA ILE A 366 6.88 22.85 21.86
C ILE A 366 7.27 23.05 23.33
N VAL A 367 7.30 24.30 23.76
CA VAL A 367 7.58 24.66 25.16
C VAL A 367 6.42 24.20 26.05
N SER A 368 6.74 23.64 27.22
CA SER A 368 5.73 23.32 28.24
C SER A 368 4.87 24.55 28.57
N GLY A 369 3.58 24.35 28.79
CA GLY A 369 2.57 25.39 28.98
C GLY A 369 1.90 25.86 27.70
N MET A 370 2.43 25.51 26.52
CA MET A 370 1.82 25.82 25.23
C MET A 370 0.88 24.70 24.76
N ALA A 371 -0.10 25.07 23.93
CA ALA A 371 -1.00 24.12 23.28
C ALA A 371 -0.25 23.27 22.24
N CYS A 372 -0.51 21.97 22.24
CA CYS A 372 0.00 21.01 21.29
C CYS A 372 -0.54 21.36 19.89
N THR A 373 0.35 21.54 18.92
CA THR A 373 -0.05 21.98 17.57
C THR A 373 -0.51 20.82 16.69
N GLN A 374 -0.19 19.57 17.04
CA GLN A 374 -0.53 18.36 16.29
C GLN A 374 -0.76 17.17 17.22
N SER A 375 -1.84 16.42 17.00
CA SER A 375 -2.10 15.17 17.70
C SER A 375 -0.97 14.15 17.47
N GLY A 376 -0.58 13.41 18.50
CA GLY A 376 0.47 12.38 18.38
C GLY A 376 1.15 12.02 19.70
N LEU A 377 2.18 11.19 19.63
CA LEU A 377 3.08 10.88 20.74
C LEU A 377 4.18 11.93 20.84
N TRP A 378 4.44 12.39 22.07
CA TRP A 378 5.44 13.40 22.40
C TRP A 378 6.21 12.97 23.65
N PHE A 379 7.45 13.41 23.78
CA PHE A 379 8.29 13.11 24.94
C PHE A 379 9.18 14.31 25.29
N VAL A 380 9.70 14.35 26.51
CA VAL A 380 10.73 15.31 26.92
C VAL A 380 12.08 14.61 26.81
N PRO A 381 13.04 15.14 26.02
CA PRO A 381 14.39 14.59 25.94
C PRO A 381 15.03 14.49 27.32
N ASP A 382 15.83 13.44 27.53
CA ASP A 382 16.55 13.18 28.79
C ASP A 382 15.66 13.00 30.04
N GLN A 383 14.34 12.93 29.87
CA GLN A 383 13.40 12.61 30.93
C GLN A 383 12.75 11.25 30.68
N ALA A 384 13.18 10.26 31.47
CA ALA A 384 12.60 8.92 31.46
C ALA A 384 11.09 8.98 31.75
N TYR A 385 10.33 8.12 31.06
CA TYR A 385 8.87 7.99 31.23
C TYR A 385 8.06 9.27 30.91
N SER A 386 8.64 10.21 30.15
CA SER A 386 7.95 11.42 29.71
C SER A 386 6.99 11.18 28.54
N ARG A 387 7.28 10.18 27.69
CA ARG A 387 6.54 9.85 26.46
C ARG A 387 5.04 9.64 26.71
N ARG A 388 4.19 10.42 26.05
CA ARG A 388 2.73 10.35 26.18
C ARG A 388 2.01 10.91 24.95
N ALA A 389 0.72 10.63 24.81
CA ALA A 389 -0.06 11.00 23.64
C ALA A 389 -0.85 12.29 23.88
N PHE A 390 -0.81 13.25 22.96
CA PHE A 390 -1.59 14.48 23.04
C PHE A 390 -2.51 14.61 21.83
N LYS A 391 -3.64 15.30 22.01
CA LYS A 391 -4.48 15.81 20.93
C LYS A 391 -4.07 17.24 20.60
N GLN A 392 -4.27 17.66 19.35
CA GLN A 392 -4.14 19.06 18.95
C GLN A 392 -5.00 19.94 19.86
N GLY A 393 -4.40 20.99 20.42
CA GLY A 393 -5.01 21.90 21.39
C GLY A 393 -4.72 21.55 22.85
N ASP A 394 -4.26 20.34 23.18
CA ASP A 394 -3.94 19.95 24.57
C ASP A 394 -2.75 20.75 25.10
N ILE A 395 -2.81 21.24 26.35
CA ILE A 395 -1.68 21.95 26.95
C ILE A 395 -0.59 20.96 27.38
N LEU A 396 0.63 21.16 26.89
CA LEU A 396 1.78 20.33 27.24
C LEU A 396 2.25 20.65 28.66
N PRO A 397 2.27 19.69 29.59
CA PRO A 397 2.51 19.98 31.00
C PRO A 397 3.99 20.25 31.27
N ALA A 398 4.27 21.14 32.24
CA ALA A 398 5.59 21.23 32.84
C ALA A 398 5.85 19.95 33.64
N LEU A 399 6.99 19.30 33.38
CA LEU A 399 7.49 18.22 34.23
C LEU A 399 8.53 18.81 35.19
N ALA A 400 8.55 18.35 36.44
CA ALA A 400 9.52 18.83 37.42
C ALA A 400 10.94 18.49 36.94
N SER A 401 11.72 19.50 36.55
CA SER A 401 13.16 19.37 36.35
C SER A 401 13.87 19.47 37.71
N GLU A 402 15.00 18.79 37.86
CA GLU A 402 15.85 18.91 39.06
C GLU A 402 16.54 20.30 39.14
N SER A 403 16.53 21.06 38.05
CA SER A 403 17.04 22.42 37.91
C SER A 403 15.89 23.39 37.61
N GLY A 404 15.32 24.02 38.64
CA GLY A 404 14.07 24.79 38.60
C GLY A 404 14.04 26.09 37.79
N ASP A 405 14.93 26.29 36.80
CA ASP A 405 15.00 27.51 35.99
C ASP A 405 15.08 27.28 34.45
N GLU A 406 15.06 26.03 33.96
CA GLU A 406 15.12 25.75 32.52
C GLU A 406 13.74 25.41 31.90
N ALA A 407 13.46 26.01 30.74
CA ALA A 407 12.24 25.73 29.99
C ALA A 407 12.23 24.28 29.46
N VAL A 408 11.20 23.51 29.82
CA VAL A 408 11.04 22.12 29.38
C VAL A 408 10.44 22.05 27.98
N PHE A 409 11.14 21.42 27.04
CA PHE A 409 10.69 21.24 25.65
C PHE A 409 10.14 19.83 25.43
N TRP A 410 8.90 19.77 24.95
CA TRP A 410 8.29 18.55 24.43
C TRP A 410 8.65 18.38 22.96
N GLN A 411 9.21 17.25 22.60
CA GLN A 411 9.51 16.86 21.23
C GLN A 411 8.50 15.82 20.75
N ARG A 412 7.97 16.02 19.55
CA ARG A 412 7.13 15.03 18.89
C ARG A 412 7.97 13.79 18.61
N ASP A 413 7.50 12.64 19.05
CA ASP A 413 8.17 11.37 18.77
C ASP A 413 8.13 11.08 17.27
N LEU A 414 9.22 10.56 16.71
CA LEU A 414 9.20 10.09 15.32
C LEU A 414 8.50 8.73 15.23
N ASP A 415 8.57 7.92 16.28
CA ASP A 415 7.74 6.72 16.43
C ASP A 415 6.37 7.12 17.00
N GLN A 416 5.35 7.10 16.16
CA GLN A 416 3.97 7.40 16.55
C GLN A 416 3.19 6.15 17.00
N THR A 417 3.84 5.00 17.16
CA THR A 417 3.20 3.76 17.63
C THR A 417 2.93 3.81 19.13
N PRO A 418 1.67 3.77 19.57
CA PRO A 418 1.36 3.74 21.00
C PRO A 418 1.71 2.36 21.56
N SER A 419 2.51 2.31 22.63
CA SER A 419 2.89 1.03 23.24
C SER A 419 1.65 0.26 23.71
N SER A 420 1.66 -1.06 23.49
CA SER A 420 0.65 -1.99 24.01
C SER A 420 1.00 -2.54 25.39
N PHE A 421 2.12 -2.10 25.98
CA PHE A 421 2.55 -2.43 27.33
C PHE A 421 3.10 -1.19 28.04
N ALA A 422 2.94 -1.12 29.36
CA ALA A 422 3.50 -0.07 30.21
C ALA A 422 3.60 -0.57 31.65
N ASN A 423 4.52 -0.03 32.44
CA ASN A 423 4.61 -0.37 33.86
C ASN A 423 3.64 0.48 34.70
N SER A 424 3.33 0.03 35.92
CA SER A 424 2.68 0.89 36.91
C SER A 424 3.40 2.24 37.03
N LEU A 425 2.64 3.30 37.28
CA LEU A 425 3.08 4.70 37.38
C LEU A 425 3.47 5.37 36.05
N GLU A 426 3.65 4.62 34.96
CA GLU A 426 3.82 5.18 33.63
C GLU A 426 2.48 5.68 33.07
N PRO A 427 2.47 6.77 32.26
CA PRO A 427 1.26 7.25 31.61
C PRO A 427 0.78 6.24 30.57
N ALA A 428 -0.51 5.88 30.61
CA ALA A 428 -1.10 4.94 29.68
C ALA A 428 -1.04 5.50 28.23
N PRO A 429 -0.30 4.86 27.30
CA PRO A 429 -0.19 5.32 25.92
C PRO A 429 -1.51 5.17 25.14
N ARG A 430 -2.47 4.43 25.71
CA ARG A 430 -3.78 4.12 25.13
C ARG A 430 -4.84 4.23 26.22
N ALA A 431 -5.96 4.85 25.87
CA ALA A 431 -7.16 4.78 26.69
C ALA A 431 -7.78 3.38 26.60
N GLY A 432 -8.52 3.00 27.64
CA GLY A 432 -9.27 1.76 27.71
C GLY A 432 -8.71 0.80 28.75
N ARG A 433 -8.96 -0.48 28.53
CA ARG A 433 -8.69 -1.52 29.51
C ARG A 433 -7.24 -2.02 29.42
N TRP A 434 -6.63 -2.22 30.58
CA TRP A 434 -5.28 -2.76 30.73
C TRP A 434 -5.31 -3.95 31.69
N GLU A 435 -4.56 -4.99 31.37
CA GLU A 435 -4.50 -6.25 32.11
C GLU A 435 -3.08 -6.48 32.61
N MET A 436 -2.91 -7.04 33.81
CA MET A 436 -1.59 -7.37 34.31
C MET A 436 -1.00 -8.53 33.51
N GLU A 437 0.26 -8.41 33.06
CA GLU A 437 0.93 -9.44 32.25
C GLU A 437 0.97 -10.81 32.94
N ARG A 438 1.19 -10.84 34.26
CA ARG A 438 1.31 -12.06 35.07
C ARG A 438 -0.02 -12.67 35.50
N ASP A 439 -1.09 -11.87 35.54
CA ASP A 439 -2.45 -12.31 35.85
C ASP A 439 -3.46 -11.46 35.07
N ARG A 440 -3.91 -11.99 33.93
CA ARG A 440 -4.84 -11.30 33.03
C ARG A 440 -6.24 -11.07 33.61
N CYS A 441 -6.55 -11.71 34.75
CA CYS A 441 -7.80 -11.47 35.45
C CYS A 441 -7.74 -10.25 36.37
N VAL A 442 -6.54 -9.72 36.63
CA VAL A 442 -6.34 -8.40 37.25
C VAL A 442 -6.28 -7.36 36.14
N ASP A 443 -7.24 -6.45 36.13
CA ASP A 443 -7.36 -5.39 35.14
C ASP A 443 -7.66 -4.03 35.78
N CYS A 444 -7.48 -3.00 34.98
CA CYS A 444 -7.97 -1.66 35.25
C CYS A 444 -8.44 -1.02 33.95
N GLU A 445 -9.30 -0.01 34.05
CA GLU A 445 -9.66 0.84 32.93
C GLU A 445 -9.13 2.23 33.22
N VAL A 446 -8.38 2.78 32.27
CA VAL A 446 -7.73 4.08 32.43
C VAL A 446 -7.93 4.90 31.17
N THR A 447 -7.97 6.22 31.35
CA THR A 447 -8.03 7.17 30.24
C THR A 447 -6.64 7.39 29.63
N LEU A 448 -6.59 8.06 28.47
CA LEU A 448 -5.33 8.36 27.80
C LEU A 448 -4.41 9.16 28.74
N ASN A 449 -3.15 8.73 28.88
CA ASN A 449 -2.10 9.28 29.76
C ASN A 449 -2.34 9.16 31.27
N GLU A 450 -3.44 8.55 31.71
CA GLU A 450 -3.64 8.24 33.11
C GLU A 450 -2.58 7.24 33.58
N ARG A 451 -2.07 7.42 34.80
CA ARG A 451 -1.01 6.55 35.33
C ARG A 451 -1.57 5.18 35.67
N LEU A 452 -0.91 4.14 35.20
CA LEU A 452 -1.31 2.77 35.52
C LEU A 452 -1.14 2.47 37.02
N PRO A 453 -2.09 1.76 37.65
CA PRO A 453 -2.07 1.55 39.08
C PRO A 453 -0.97 0.57 39.52
N LEU A 454 -0.55 0.71 40.78
CA LEU A 454 0.22 -0.33 41.48
C LEU A 454 -0.71 -1.50 41.79
N HIS A 455 -0.17 -2.72 41.76
CA HIS A 455 -0.89 -3.88 42.27
C HIS A 455 -0.27 -4.34 43.59
N GLN A 456 -1.06 -4.32 44.67
CA GLN A 456 -0.59 -4.67 46.03
C GLN A 456 0.68 -3.91 46.46
N GLY A 457 0.79 -2.65 46.06
CA GLY A 457 1.94 -1.80 46.35
C GLY A 457 3.20 -2.07 45.51
N GLN A 458 3.14 -2.98 44.53
CA GLN A 458 4.25 -3.30 43.64
C GLN A 458 4.04 -2.73 42.23
N VAL A 459 5.15 -2.37 41.59
CA VAL A 459 5.19 -2.02 40.17
C VAL A 459 5.05 -3.31 39.36
N VAL A 460 4.02 -3.36 38.52
CA VAL A 460 3.75 -4.49 37.64
C VAL A 460 3.68 -4.03 36.19
N ARG A 461 3.88 -4.97 35.26
CA ARG A 461 3.72 -4.70 33.83
C ARG A 461 2.27 -4.93 33.43
N TRP A 462 1.69 -3.92 32.79
CA TRP A 462 0.36 -3.93 32.22
C TRP A 462 0.44 -4.06 30.70
N ILE A 463 -0.58 -4.70 30.13
CA ILE A 463 -0.75 -4.90 28.70
C ILE A 463 -2.12 -4.38 28.31
N TRP A 464 -2.16 -3.54 27.28
CA TRP A 464 -3.38 -2.96 26.76
C TRP A 464 -4.23 -4.05 26.10
N ALA A 465 -5.49 -4.09 26.50
CA ALA A 465 -6.41 -5.13 26.12
C ALA A 465 -7.30 -4.66 24.96
N VAL A 466 -7.41 -5.49 23.92
CA VAL A 466 -8.21 -5.17 22.73
C VAL A 466 -9.69 -5.30 23.06
N SER A 467 -10.52 -4.38 22.56
CA SER A 467 -11.97 -4.44 22.74
C SER A 467 -12.56 -5.71 22.09
N GLY A 468 -13.47 -6.37 22.81
CA GLY A 468 -14.16 -7.57 22.35
C GLY A 468 -15.11 -8.13 23.41
N LEU A 469 -16.08 -8.94 22.99
CA LEU A 469 -16.95 -9.68 23.90
C LEU A 469 -16.13 -10.73 24.65
N ARG A 470 -15.99 -10.53 25.95
CA ARG A 470 -15.13 -11.33 26.84
C ARG A 470 -15.88 -11.71 28.10
N ALA A 471 -15.49 -12.83 28.69
CA ALA A 471 -16.00 -13.27 29.98
C ALA A 471 -14.87 -13.93 30.77
N ARG A 472 -14.88 -13.75 32.09
CA ARG A 472 -13.97 -14.52 32.94
C ARG A 472 -14.58 -15.85 33.23
N SER A 473 -13.70 -16.80 33.26
CA SER A 473 -13.92 -18.10 33.84
C SER A 473 -14.56 -17.90 35.26
N GLY A 474 -15.65 -18.62 35.55
CA GLY A 474 -16.55 -18.45 36.71
C GLY A 474 -17.69 -17.42 36.58
N GLU A 475 -17.65 -16.50 35.61
CA GLU A 475 -18.75 -15.59 35.29
C GLU A 475 -19.78 -16.28 34.38
N PRO A 476 -21.06 -15.86 34.38
CA PRO A 476 -22.04 -16.41 33.46
C PRO A 476 -21.66 -16.17 32.00
N CYS A 477 -21.92 -17.15 31.13
CA CYS A 477 -21.67 -17.00 29.70
C CYS A 477 -22.57 -15.90 29.15
N PRO A 478 -22.02 -14.78 28.65
CA PRO A 478 -22.84 -13.63 28.29
C PRO A 478 -23.54 -13.80 26.94
N TYR A 479 -23.00 -14.63 26.04
CA TYR A 479 -23.56 -14.90 24.72
C TYR A 479 -23.20 -16.32 24.26
N PRO A 480 -24.14 -17.04 23.64
CA PRO A 480 -23.83 -18.31 23.00
C PRO A 480 -22.93 -18.09 21.76
N GLY A 481 -22.19 -19.13 21.39
CA GLY A 481 -21.30 -19.11 20.24
C GLY A 481 -19.89 -19.61 20.56
N LEU A 482 -18.96 -19.31 19.66
CA LEU A 482 -17.60 -19.82 19.72
C LEU A 482 -16.73 -18.93 20.61
N TRP A 483 -16.02 -19.54 21.56
CA TRP A 483 -15.14 -18.86 22.50
C TRP A 483 -13.75 -19.47 22.50
N VAL A 484 -12.72 -18.68 22.78
CA VAL A 484 -11.35 -19.15 22.95
C VAL A 484 -10.69 -18.42 24.12
N CYS A 485 -9.84 -19.11 24.88
CA CYS A 485 -8.94 -18.43 25.81
C CYS A 485 -7.90 -17.63 25.02
N GLU A 486 -7.83 -16.33 25.26
CA GLU A 486 -7.05 -15.39 24.44
C GLU A 486 -5.57 -15.75 24.31
N TYR A 487 -5.03 -16.45 25.30
CA TYR A 487 -3.61 -16.80 25.40
C TYR A 487 -3.37 -18.32 25.39
N LYS A 488 -4.41 -19.13 25.23
CA LYS A 488 -4.31 -20.58 25.03
C LYS A 488 -5.15 -20.96 23.80
N PRO A 489 -4.66 -20.75 22.56
CA PRO A 489 -5.45 -20.88 21.33
C PRO A 489 -6.10 -22.27 21.12
N ARG A 490 -5.56 -23.31 21.77
CA ARG A 490 -6.07 -24.69 21.74
C ARG A 490 -7.33 -24.92 22.60
N THR A 491 -7.90 -23.87 23.17
CA THR A 491 -9.09 -23.93 24.05
C THR A 491 -10.37 -23.53 23.34
N LEU A 492 -10.35 -23.45 22.01
CA LEU A 492 -11.51 -23.11 21.20
C LEU A 492 -12.68 -24.03 21.52
N GLN A 493 -13.80 -23.48 21.98
CA GLN A 493 -14.96 -24.22 22.43
C GLN A 493 -16.26 -23.48 22.10
N LEU A 494 -17.28 -24.23 21.67
CA LEU A 494 -18.64 -23.72 21.45
C LEU A 494 -19.40 -23.76 22.78
N PHE A 495 -20.04 -22.66 23.15
CA PHE A 495 -20.93 -22.57 24.32
C PHE A 495 -22.33 -22.21 23.85
N ASP A 496 -23.27 -23.14 23.91
CA ASP A 496 -24.64 -22.91 23.45
C ASP A 496 -25.59 -22.50 24.59
N ASP A 497 -25.29 -22.88 25.85
CA ASP A 497 -26.09 -22.53 27.06
C ASP A 497 -25.29 -22.77 28.39
N GLU A 498 -24.00 -22.43 28.44
CA GLU A 498 -23.21 -22.67 29.67
C GLU A 498 -23.56 -21.65 30.78
N PRO A 499 -23.90 -22.11 32.02
CA PRO A 499 -24.28 -21.20 33.10
C PRO A 499 -23.09 -20.41 33.63
N GLN A 500 -21.86 -20.92 33.49
CA GLN A 500 -20.61 -20.26 33.88
C GLN A 500 -19.46 -20.65 32.96
N MET A 501 -18.56 -19.71 32.69
CA MET A 501 -17.38 -19.93 31.88
C MET A 501 -16.39 -20.90 32.59
N PRO A 502 -15.86 -21.93 31.92
CA PRO A 502 -15.08 -23.00 32.56
C PRO A 502 -13.63 -22.61 32.84
N TRP A 503 -13.02 -23.19 33.90
CA TRP A 503 -11.58 -23.10 34.20
C TRP A 503 -10.76 -23.90 33.18
N VAL A 504 -9.55 -23.44 32.87
CA VAL A 504 -8.63 -24.15 31.96
C VAL A 504 -7.46 -24.69 32.76
N GLY A 505 -7.42 -26.02 32.97
CA GLY A 505 -6.35 -26.67 33.72
C GLY A 505 -6.30 -26.27 35.21
N GLY A 506 -7.46 -25.91 35.79
CA GLY A 506 -7.55 -25.43 37.18
C GLY A 506 -7.23 -23.94 37.36
N GLU A 507 -6.90 -23.22 36.29
CA GLU A 507 -6.58 -21.79 36.34
C GLU A 507 -7.74 -20.91 35.89
N LYS A 508 -7.82 -19.72 36.50
CA LYS A 508 -8.73 -18.64 36.12
C LYS A 508 -8.27 -17.96 34.83
N VAL A 509 -9.13 -17.98 33.81
CA VAL A 509 -8.80 -17.45 32.48
C VAL A 509 -9.78 -16.43 31.92
N VAL A 510 -9.32 -15.68 30.91
CA VAL A 510 -10.14 -14.76 30.11
C VAL A 510 -10.52 -15.41 28.79
N TRP A 511 -11.82 -15.54 28.56
CA TRP A 511 -12.39 -16.06 27.33
C TRP A 511 -12.78 -14.90 26.42
N ARG A 512 -12.55 -15.07 25.12
CA ARG A 512 -12.96 -14.13 24.06
C ARG A 512 -13.92 -14.81 23.09
N TRP A 513 -15.02 -14.15 22.82
CA TRP A 513 -16.02 -14.58 21.86
C TRP A 513 -15.55 -14.29 20.44
N LEU A 514 -15.75 -15.27 19.55
CA LEU A 514 -15.32 -15.24 18.16
C LEU A 514 -16.50 -15.16 17.18
N GLY A 515 -17.74 -15.29 17.67
CA GLY A 515 -18.95 -15.20 16.84
C GLY A 515 -19.90 -16.38 17.05
N LEU A 516 -21.09 -16.27 16.46
CA LEU A 516 -22.03 -17.39 16.36
C LEU A 516 -21.53 -18.37 15.30
N VAL A 517 -21.64 -19.67 15.59
CA VAL A 517 -21.53 -20.70 14.56
C VAL A 517 -22.94 -20.90 14.01
N GLY A 518 -23.15 -20.61 12.73
CA GLY A 518 -24.45 -20.81 12.10
C GLY A 518 -24.83 -22.29 12.16
N HIS A 519 -25.95 -22.60 12.81
CA HIS A 519 -26.59 -23.90 12.67
C HIS A 519 -26.93 -24.11 11.19
N TYR A 520 -26.19 -24.96 10.50
CA TYR A 520 -26.77 -25.69 9.38
C TYR A 520 -27.85 -26.57 9.98
N VAL A 521 -29.11 -26.17 9.80
CA VAL A 521 -30.24 -27.04 10.03
C VAL A 521 -30.16 -28.12 8.97
N ASP A 522 -29.84 -29.34 9.42
CA ASP A 522 -30.07 -30.54 8.65
C ASP A 522 -31.57 -30.61 8.32
N GLU A 523 -31.93 -30.33 7.08
CA GLU A 523 -33.16 -30.85 6.49
C GLU A 523 -32.91 -32.31 6.15
N GLU A 524 -33.48 -33.20 6.95
CA GLU A 524 -33.68 -34.62 6.64
C GLU A 524 -35.16 -34.84 6.30
N PRO A 525 -35.48 -35.88 5.51
CA PRO A 525 -35.64 -35.89 4.05
C PRO A 525 -37.07 -35.63 3.53
#